data_AF-A0A382XZ22-F1
#
_entry.id   AF-A0A382XZ22-F1
#
_cell.length_a   1.000
_cell.length_b   1.000
_cell.length_c   1.000
_cell.angle_alpha   90.00
_cell.angle_beta   90.00
_cell.angle_gamma   90.00
#
_symmetry.space_group_name_H-M   'P 1'
#
loop_
_entity.id
_entity.type
_entity.pdbx_description
1 polymer ?
#
loop_
_entity_poly.entity_id
_entity_poly.type
_entity_poly.pdbx_seq_one_letter_code
_entity_poly.pdbx_strand_id
1 'polypeptide(L)'
;MGAFEDVALDLLGGVGGGSPSPRLVELRPFLASNYIEDAAQFILDNPGRAFIITGFFIPVPYTDPLPLTGSVETDGPPGAYFLGRALEQLNYEVTFIADKWSNLVFNNIKDVG
;
A
#
# COMPACT_ATOMS: atom_id res chain seq x y z
N MET A 1 16.89 -6.59 13.01
CA MET A 1 17.18 -5.28 13.63
C MET A 1 15.85 -4.52 13.75
N GLY A 2 14.80 -5.16 14.29
CA GLY A 2 13.40 -4.67 14.19
C GLY A 2 12.96 -3.68 15.28
N ALA A 3 13.85 -3.31 16.21
CA ALA A 3 13.50 -2.38 17.29
C ALA A 3 13.29 -0.93 16.81
N PHE A 4 13.90 -0.52 15.69
CA PHE A 4 13.72 0.82 15.13
C PHE A 4 12.42 0.97 14.32
N GLU A 5 11.95 -0.12 13.72
CA GLU A 5 10.71 -0.15 12.92
C GLU A 5 9.47 -0.23 13.82
N ASP A 6 9.54 -1.01 14.90
CA ASP A 6 8.52 -1.00 15.95
C ASP A 6 8.39 0.42 16.55
N VAL A 7 9.49 1.17 16.70
CA VAL A 7 9.48 2.58 17.14
C VAL A 7 8.89 3.53 16.09
N ALA A 8 9.11 3.30 14.79
CA ALA A 8 8.51 4.13 13.74
C ALA A 8 7.00 3.92 13.60
N LEU A 9 6.53 2.67 13.76
CA LEU A 9 5.11 2.32 13.83
C LEU A 9 4.45 2.89 15.10
N ASP A 10 5.14 2.86 16.23
CA ASP A 10 4.68 3.44 17.50
C ASP A 10 4.71 4.98 17.48
N LEU A 11 5.68 5.60 16.79
CA LEU A 11 5.75 7.05 16.57
C LEU A 11 4.73 7.55 15.56
N LEU A 12 4.43 6.82 14.48
CA LEU A 12 3.32 7.15 13.58
C LEU A 12 1.95 7.01 14.30
N GLY A 13 1.84 6.12 15.28
CA GLY A 13 0.73 6.10 16.24
C GLY A 13 0.80 7.20 17.30
N GLY A 14 1.98 7.73 17.62
CA GLY A 14 2.25 8.54 18.81
C GLY A 14 2.48 10.04 18.61
N VAL A 15 2.77 10.53 17.40
CA VAL A 15 3.05 11.98 17.18
C VAL A 15 1.79 12.86 17.23
N GLY A 16 0.60 12.29 17.46
CA GLY A 16 -0.66 13.04 17.59
C GLY A 16 -1.42 12.88 18.91
N GLY A 17 -0.89 12.15 19.91
CA GLY A 17 -1.63 11.89 21.15
C GLY A 17 -2.94 11.11 20.97
N GLY A 18 -3.12 10.43 19.82
CA GLY A 18 -4.19 9.47 19.60
C GLY A 18 -3.69 8.06 19.92
N SER A 19 -4.55 7.19 20.44
CA SER A 19 -4.22 5.76 20.50
C SER A 19 -3.86 5.26 19.09
N PRO A 20 -2.84 4.40 18.95
CA PRO A 20 -2.55 3.77 17.66
C PRO A 20 -3.84 3.15 17.12
N SER A 21 -4.12 3.38 15.83
CA SER A 21 -5.36 2.87 15.24
C SER A 21 -5.44 1.36 15.50
N PRO A 22 -6.55 0.83 16.05
CA PRO A 22 -6.60 -0.54 16.56
C PRO A 22 -6.21 -1.62 15.54
N ARG A 23 -6.39 -1.33 14.24
CA ARG A 23 -6.30 -2.33 13.16
C ARG A 23 -4.88 -2.74 12.76
N LEU A 24 -3.89 -1.85 12.87
CA LEU A 24 -2.49 -2.16 12.50
C LEU A 24 -1.80 -3.00 13.58
N VAL A 25 -2.19 -2.80 14.84
CA VAL A 25 -1.63 -3.50 16.01
C VAL A 25 -2.11 -4.97 16.07
N GLU A 26 -3.29 -5.29 15.50
CA GLU A 26 -3.81 -6.66 15.46
C GLU A 26 -2.99 -7.61 14.55
N LEU A 27 -2.25 -7.09 13.58
CA LEU A 27 -1.45 -7.91 12.66
C LEU A 27 -0.09 -8.29 13.25
N ARG A 28 0.45 -7.51 14.18
CA ARG A 28 1.82 -7.69 14.72
C ARG A 28 2.10 -9.10 15.25
N PRO A 29 1.18 -9.79 15.97
CA PRO A 29 1.41 -11.16 16.44
C PRO A 29 1.54 -12.20 15.33
N PHE A 30 1.08 -11.89 14.11
CA PHE A 30 1.12 -12.79 12.96
C PHE A 30 2.31 -12.53 12.01
N LEU A 31 3.11 -11.48 12.28
CA LEU A 31 4.24 -11.09 11.47
C LEU A 31 5.56 -11.53 12.10
N ALA A 32 6.49 -12.04 11.27
CA ALA A 32 7.87 -12.24 11.67
C ALA A 32 8.50 -10.91 12.12
N SER A 33 9.53 -10.96 12.96
CA SER A 33 10.17 -9.74 13.48
C SER A 33 10.97 -8.95 12.44
N ASN A 34 11.18 -9.53 11.27
CA ASN A 34 11.94 -9.03 10.13
C ASN A 34 11.13 -9.08 8.81
N TYR A 35 9.80 -9.02 8.93
CA TYR A 35 8.90 -9.22 7.79
C TYR A 35 9.12 -8.19 6.66
N ILE A 36 9.58 -6.97 7.00
CA ILE A 36 9.88 -5.93 6.03
C ILE A 36 11.15 -6.28 5.26
N GLU A 37 12.23 -6.63 5.97
CA GLU A 37 13.50 -6.99 5.32
C GLU A 37 13.37 -8.24 4.47
N ASP A 38 12.62 -9.24 4.93
CA ASP A 38 12.38 -10.47 4.18
C ASP A 38 11.59 -10.20 2.89
N ALA A 39 10.57 -9.34 2.95
CA ALA A 39 9.80 -8.96 1.77
C ALA A 39 10.66 -8.15 0.77
N ALA A 40 11.47 -7.21 1.26
CA ALA A 40 12.37 -6.43 0.41
C ALA A 40 13.42 -7.33 -0.26
N GLN A 41 14.05 -8.23 0.50
CA GLN A 41 15.04 -9.16 -0.04
C GLN A 41 14.42 -10.09 -1.08
N PHE A 42 13.21 -10.61 -0.82
CA PHE A 42 12.50 -11.44 -1.79
C PHE A 42 12.29 -10.73 -3.13
N ILE A 43 11.94 -9.43 -3.12
CA ILE A 43 11.82 -8.65 -4.35
C ILE A 43 13.18 -8.55 -5.04
N LEU A 44 14.23 -8.17 -4.31
CA LEU A 44 15.58 -7.98 -4.85
C LEU A 44 16.20 -9.26 -5.44
N ASP A 45 15.88 -10.42 -4.86
CA ASP A 45 16.32 -11.73 -5.33
C ASP A 45 15.62 -12.17 -6.63
N ASN A 46 14.55 -11.48 -7.04
CA ASN A 46 13.76 -11.79 -8.23
C ASN A 46 13.73 -10.60 -9.23
N PRO A 47 14.88 -10.24 -9.84
CA PRO A 47 14.96 -9.12 -10.76
C PRO A 47 14.30 -9.41 -12.11
N GLY A 48 14.06 -8.35 -12.88
CA GLY A 48 13.55 -8.45 -14.24
C GLY A 48 12.21 -7.75 -14.37
N ARG A 49 11.11 -8.47 -14.18
CA ARG A 49 9.76 -7.93 -14.36
C ARG A 49 8.91 -8.06 -13.10
N ALA A 50 8.29 -6.97 -12.68
CA ALA A 50 7.37 -6.92 -11.56
C ALA A 50 5.95 -6.58 -12.03
N PHE A 51 4.98 -7.41 -11.66
CA PHE A 51 3.56 -7.11 -11.80
C PHE A 51 3.04 -6.59 -10.47
N ILE A 52 2.60 -5.33 -10.43
CA ILE A 52 2.04 -4.71 -9.23
C ILE A 52 0.52 -4.66 -9.39
N ILE A 53 -0.16 -5.47 -8.59
CA ILE A 53 -1.61 -5.59 -8.61
C ILE A 53 -2.19 -4.76 -7.47
N THR A 54 -3.13 -3.87 -7.78
CA THR A 54 -3.76 -3.01 -6.78
C THR A 54 -5.22 -2.70 -7.12
N GLY A 55 -5.92 -2.09 -6.17
CA GLY A 55 -7.32 -1.75 -6.28
C GLY A 55 -8.18 -2.64 -5.38
N PHE A 56 -8.96 -1.98 -4.53
CA PHE A 56 -9.95 -2.62 -3.68
C PHE A 56 -11.27 -1.88 -3.88
N PHE A 57 -12.24 -2.59 -4.44
CA PHE A 57 -13.57 -2.02 -4.68
C PHE A 57 -14.38 -2.11 -3.39
N ILE A 58 -14.83 -0.96 -2.87
CA ILE A 58 -15.69 -0.93 -1.67
C ILE A 58 -17.15 -1.02 -2.13
N PRO A 59 -17.86 -2.14 -1.87
CA PRO A 59 -19.29 -2.21 -2.14
C PRO A 59 -20.04 -1.33 -1.12
N VAL A 60 -20.77 -0.30 -1.59
CA VAL A 60 -21.72 0.43 -0.74
C VAL A 60 -23.08 -0.29 -0.78
N PRO A 61 -23.81 -0.44 0.35
CA PRO A 61 -25.18 -0.95 0.33
C PRO A 61 -26.08 -0.08 -0.54
N TYR A 62 -26.97 -0.69 -1.32
CA TYR A 62 -27.95 0.01 -2.14
C TYR A 62 -28.98 0.72 -1.26
N THR A 63 -28.99 2.06 -1.25
CA THR A 63 -30.04 2.88 -0.63
C THR A 63 -30.55 3.89 -1.64
N ASP A 64 -31.85 3.93 -1.91
CA ASP A 64 -32.50 4.86 -2.85
C ASP A 64 -32.60 6.28 -2.23
N PRO A 65 -32.22 7.38 -2.91
CA PRO A 65 -31.63 7.47 -4.25
C PRO A 65 -30.18 6.99 -4.27
N LEU A 66 -29.81 6.29 -5.35
CA LEU A 66 -28.49 5.70 -5.63
C LEU A 66 -27.38 6.37 -4.79
N PRO A 67 -26.75 5.67 -3.83
CA PRO A 67 -25.53 6.19 -3.25
C PRO A 67 -24.51 6.25 -4.39
N LEU A 68 -23.68 7.29 -4.39
CA LEU A 68 -22.51 7.37 -5.27
C LEU A 68 -21.85 5.99 -5.29
N THR A 69 -21.73 5.43 -6.49
CA THR A 69 -21.29 4.05 -6.75
C THR A 69 -20.11 3.66 -5.88
N GLY A 70 -20.01 2.36 -5.53
CA GLY A 70 -18.86 1.75 -4.87
C GLY A 70 -17.55 2.41 -5.26
N SER A 71 -16.97 3.13 -4.30
CA SER A 71 -15.75 3.88 -4.52
C SER A 71 -14.58 2.93 -4.52
N VAL A 72 -13.55 3.31 -5.26
CA VAL A 72 -12.24 2.69 -5.09
C VAL A 72 -11.70 3.08 -3.72
N GLU A 73 -11.20 2.09 -2.98
CA GLU A 73 -10.46 2.32 -1.75
C GLU A 73 -9.18 3.10 -2.07
N THR A 74 -8.84 4.03 -1.19
CA THR A 74 -7.67 4.89 -1.37
C THR A 74 -6.38 4.21 -0.93
N ASP A 75 -6.49 3.21 -0.05
CA ASP A 75 -5.40 2.33 0.34
C ASP A 75 -5.07 1.33 -0.79
N GLY A 76 -3.78 1.18 -1.10
CA GLY A 76 -3.27 0.37 -2.20
C GLY A 76 -2.71 1.19 -3.37
N PRO A 77 -3.53 1.88 -4.19
CA PRO A 77 -3.06 2.48 -5.44
C PRO A 77 -1.89 3.48 -5.30
N PRO A 78 -1.85 4.38 -4.30
CA PRO A 78 -0.70 5.24 -4.09
C PRO A 78 0.58 4.46 -3.75
N GLY A 79 0.48 3.45 -2.87
CA GLY A 79 1.61 2.61 -2.47
C GLY A 79 2.14 1.77 -3.63
N ALA A 80 1.24 1.23 -4.45
CA ALA A 80 1.57 0.53 -5.68
C ALA A 80 2.35 1.45 -6.63
N TYR A 81 1.85 2.66 -6.89
CA TYR A 81 2.53 3.64 -7.74
C TYR A 81 3.98 3.87 -7.30
N PHE A 82 4.20 4.27 -6.05
CA PHE A 82 5.54 4.60 -5.57
C PHE A 82 6.47 3.39 -5.50
N LEU A 83 5.97 2.20 -5.12
CA LEU A 83 6.74 0.97 -5.18
C LEU A 83 7.20 0.69 -6.61
N GLY A 84 6.30 0.84 -7.59
CA GLY A 84 6.64 0.67 -9.00
C GLY A 84 7.70 1.65 -9.47
N ARG A 85 7.61 2.93 -9.11
CA ARG A 85 8.64 3.94 -9.43
C ARG A 85 9.99 3.58 -8.81
N ALA A 86 10.01 3.09 -7.57
CA ALA A 86 11.24 2.64 -6.92
C ALA A 86 11.85 1.42 -7.63
N LEU A 87 11.03 0.45 -8.06
CA LEU A 87 11.50 -0.72 -8.81
C LEU A 87 12.02 -0.36 -10.21
N GLU A 88 11.37 0.58 -10.90
CA GLU A 88 11.86 1.12 -12.18
C GLU A 88 13.26 1.74 -12.02
N GLN A 89 13.51 2.48 -10.92
CA GLN A 89 14.84 3.02 -10.61
C GLN A 89 15.89 1.92 -10.35
N LEU A 90 15.46 0.72 -9.99
CA LEU A 90 16.30 -0.47 -9.81
C LEU A 90 16.39 -1.34 -11.07
N ASN A 91 15.96 -0.82 -12.24
CA ASN A 91 15.95 -1.49 -13.54
C ASN A 91 14.96 -2.67 -13.65
N TYR A 92 13.88 -2.67 -12.88
CA TYR A 92 12.76 -3.56 -13.11
C TYR A 92 11.88 -3.01 -14.23
N GLU A 93 11.33 -3.91 -15.04
CA GLU A 93 10.19 -3.61 -15.88
C GLU A 93 8.91 -3.77 -15.05
N VAL A 94 8.17 -2.68 -14.87
CA VAL A 94 6.98 -2.67 -14.02
C VAL A 94 5.71 -2.65 -14.88
N THR A 95 4.74 -3.50 -14.53
CA THR A 95 3.39 -3.47 -15.09
C THR A 95 2.37 -3.33 -13.97
N PHE A 96 1.59 -2.25 -14.00
CA PHE A 96 0.47 -2.05 -13.07
C PHE A 96 -0.78 -2.76 -13.58
N ILE A 97 -1.40 -3.55 -12.72
CA ILE A 97 -2.69 -4.17 -12.96
C ILE A 97 -3.66 -3.64 -11.92
N ALA A 98 -4.62 -2.84 -12.35
CA ALA A 98 -5.63 -2.26 -11.48
C ALA A 98 -7.02 -2.39 -12.10
N ASP A 99 -8.04 -2.38 -11.26
CA ASP A 99 -9.41 -2.28 -11.76
C ASP A 99 -9.64 -0.89 -12.40
N LYS A 100 -10.67 -0.78 -13.25
CA LYS A 100 -10.92 0.44 -14.03
C LYS A 100 -11.16 1.69 -13.18
N TRP A 101 -11.60 1.54 -11.93
CA TRP A 101 -11.88 2.64 -11.01
C TRP A 101 -10.61 3.12 -10.29
N SER A 102 -9.63 2.24 -10.10
CA SER A 102 -8.33 2.55 -9.47
C SER A 102 -7.43 3.42 -10.36
N ASN A 103 -7.71 3.46 -11.67
CA ASN A 103 -6.98 4.29 -12.62
C ASN A 103 -7.00 5.78 -12.31
N LEU A 104 -7.99 6.27 -11.54
CA LEU A 104 -8.02 7.67 -11.11
C LEU A 104 -6.73 8.06 -10.38
N VAL A 105 -6.21 7.20 -9.51
CA VAL A 105 -4.99 7.49 -8.75
C VAL A 105 -3.80 7.53 -9.68
N PHE A 106 -3.61 6.52 -10.54
CA PHE A 106 -2.49 6.47 -11.49
C PHE A 106 -2.46 7.67 -12.45
N ASN A 107 -3.63 8.16 -12.88
CA ASN A 107 -3.71 9.27 -13.83
C ASN A 107 -3.49 10.65 -13.18
N ASN A 108 -3.64 10.77 -11.86
CA ASN A 108 -3.63 12.06 -11.17
C ASN A 108 -2.54 12.20 -10.10
N ILE A 109 -1.92 11.09 -9.68
CA ILE A 109 -0.76 11.14 -8.80
C ILE A 109 0.41 11.73 -9.58
N LYS A 110 1.13 12.66 -8.96
CA LYS A 110 2.30 13.31 -9.55
C LYS A 110 3.53 12.86 -8.79
N ASP A 111 4.63 12.69 -9.51
CA ASP A 111 5.93 12.54 -8.89
C ASP A 111 6.19 13.78 -8.02
N VAL A 112 6.31 13.55 -6.71
CA VAL A 112 6.81 14.56 -5.75
C VAL A 112 8.32 14.41 -5.72
N GLY A 113 8.96 14.98 -6.74
CA GLY A 113 10.41 15.16 -6.81
C GLY A 113 10.86 16.37 -6.03
#